data_AF-A0A1A9AD16-F1
#
_entry.id   AF-A0A1A9AD16-F1
#
_cell.length_a   1.000
_cell.length_b   1.000
_cell.length_c   1.000
_cell.angle_alpha   90.00
_cell.angle_beta   90.00
_cell.angle_gamma   90.00
#
_symmetry.space_group_name_H-M   'P 1'
#
loop_
_entity.id
_entity.type
_entity.pdbx_description
1 polymer ?
#
loop_
_entity_poly.entity_id
_entity_poly.type
_entity_poly.pdbx_seq_one_letter_code
_entity_poly.pdbx_strand_id
1 'polypeptide(L)'
;MSHSVAGEPPAAGRRAAPPTIAVYSPAEWDLLTDLPGRVLVAAASAGPGRPPRGVAAGLAGLDAVAAGRGFDSDLVRAVVSAIYARHDGAAERHDRLTDMVDLLAACRATVRVLRRRADPADSAAYRQWVESVAARVCRVGDGASPADRRFLDRLGGALDLR
;
A
#
# COMPACT_ATOMS: atom_id res chain seq x y z
N MET A 1 35.21 15.94 -45.97
CA MET A 1 34.57 14.65 -46.29
C MET A 1 34.03 14.10 -44.99
N SER A 2 32.77 14.42 -44.72
CA SER A 2 32.01 14.06 -43.51
C SER A 2 31.43 12.67 -43.67
N HIS A 3 31.52 11.80 -42.66
CA HIS A 3 30.48 10.80 -42.40
C HIS A 3 30.39 10.56 -40.89
N SER A 4 29.38 11.19 -40.30
CA SER A 4 28.87 10.87 -38.97
C SER A 4 28.29 9.46 -38.99
N VAL A 5 28.79 8.57 -38.12
CA VAL A 5 28.06 7.37 -37.73
C VAL A 5 27.19 7.75 -36.55
N ALA A 6 25.88 7.80 -36.82
CA ALA A 6 24.86 8.09 -35.84
C ALA A 6 24.91 7.07 -34.71
N GLY A 7 25.08 7.56 -33.48
CA GLY A 7 24.75 6.80 -32.28
C GLY A 7 23.25 6.62 -32.24
N GLU A 8 22.80 5.41 -32.54
CA GLU A 8 21.44 4.99 -32.29
C GLU A 8 21.20 5.03 -30.77
N PRO A 9 20.19 5.76 -30.27
CA PRO A 9 19.89 5.72 -28.85
C PRO A 9 19.42 4.31 -28.50
N PRO A 10 19.85 3.73 -27.36
CA PRO A 10 19.35 2.42 -26.96
C PRO A 10 17.84 2.54 -26.82
N ALA A 11 17.11 1.77 -27.64
CA ALA A 11 15.68 1.56 -27.48
C ALA A 11 15.46 1.23 -26.01
N ALA A 12 14.76 2.13 -25.30
CA ALA A 12 14.46 1.97 -23.89
C ALA A 12 13.82 0.60 -23.73
N GLY A 13 14.63 -0.36 -23.25
CA GLY A 13 14.22 -1.73 -23.09
C GLY A 13 12.98 -1.69 -22.23
N ARG A 14 11.85 -2.11 -22.81
CA ARG A 14 10.61 -2.33 -22.08
C ARG A 14 10.99 -3.25 -20.94
N ARG A 15 11.25 -2.67 -19.76
CA ARG A 15 11.59 -3.45 -18.56
C ARG A 15 10.43 -4.40 -18.38
N ALA A 16 10.68 -5.68 -18.66
CA ALA A 16 9.71 -6.72 -18.39
C ALA A 16 9.37 -6.56 -16.91
N ALA A 17 8.09 -6.31 -16.62
CA ALA A 17 7.66 -6.21 -15.23
C ALA A 17 8.04 -7.54 -14.55
N PRO A 18 8.54 -7.50 -13.30
CA PRO A 18 8.74 -8.71 -12.52
C PRO A 18 7.55 -9.66 -12.67
N PRO A 19 7.76 -10.98 -12.73
CA PRO A 19 6.69 -11.94 -12.99
C PRO A 19 5.52 -11.80 -12.01
N THR A 20 5.79 -11.36 -10.78
CA THR A 20 4.78 -11.04 -9.76
C THR A 20 3.88 -9.85 -10.11
N ILE A 21 4.34 -8.90 -10.93
CA ILE A 21 3.56 -7.73 -11.38
C ILE A 21 2.77 -8.06 -12.67
N ALA A 22 3.32 -8.90 -13.54
CA ALA A 22 2.76 -9.19 -14.86
C ALA A 22 1.36 -9.83 -14.84
N VAL A 23 0.95 -10.40 -13.71
CA VAL A 23 -0.37 -11.03 -13.51
C VAL A 23 -1.49 -10.03 -13.24
N TYR A 24 -1.17 -8.75 -12.97
CA TYR A 24 -2.15 -7.70 -12.66
C TYR A 24 -2.33 -6.75 -13.84
N SER A 25 -3.58 -6.36 -14.11
CA SER A 25 -3.86 -5.19 -14.95
C SER A 25 -3.36 -3.91 -14.27
N PRO A 26 -3.15 -2.80 -15.01
CA PRO A 26 -2.71 -1.53 -14.42
C PRO A 26 -3.60 -1.04 -13.28
N ALA A 27 -4.93 -1.17 -13.42
CA ALA A 27 -5.88 -0.75 -12.40
C ALA A 27 -5.84 -1.64 -11.14
N GLU A 28 -5.65 -2.96 -11.32
CA GLU A 28 -5.46 -3.89 -10.19
C GLU A 28 -4.15 -3.59 -9.45
N TRP A 29 -3.07 -3.28 -10.18
CA TRP A 29 -1.79 -2.91 -9.62
C TRP A 29 -1.84 -1.57 -8.88
N ASP A 30 -2.53 -0.57 -9.44
CA ASP A 30 -2.77 0.71 -8.76
C ASP A 30 -3.56 0.53 -7.46
N LEU A 31 -4.56 -0.35 -7.45
CA LEU A 31 -5.29 -0.67 -6.23
C LEU A 31 -4.37 -1.27 -5.15
N LEU A 32 -3.48 -2.18 -5.52
CA LEU A 32 -2.51 -2.80 -4.59
C LEU A 32 -1.47 -1.80 -4.07
N THR A 33 -1.02 -0.88 -4.91
CA THR A 33 0.02 0.09 -4.54
C THR A 33 -0.52 1.30 -3.78
N ASP A 34 -1.78 1.69 -4.00
CA ASP A 34 -2.42 2.80 -3.29
C ASP A 34 -2.92 2.40 -1.88
N LEU A 35 -3.36 1.16 -1.70
CA LEU A 35 -4.06 0.74 -0.47
C LEU A 35 -3.25 0.98 0.82
N PRO A 36 -1.94 0.64 0.91
CA PRO A 36 -1.17 0.86 2.13
C PRO A 36 -1.14 2.34 2.55
N GLY A 37 -0.99 3.25 1.59
CA GLY A 37 -1.00 4.70 1.83
C GLY A 37 -2.37 5.20 2.32
N ARG A 38 -3.46 4.73 1.71
CA ARG A 38 -4.82 5.07 2.17
C ARG A 38 -5.11 4.57 3.58
N VAL A 39 -4.66 3.36 3.91
CA VAL A 39 -4.77 2.80 5.27
C VAL A 39 -3.98 3.62 6.28
N LEU A 40 -2.76 4.04 5.93
CA LEU A 40 -1.94 4.92 6.77
C LEU A 40 -2.67 6.24 7.05
N VAL A 41 -3.14 6.93 6.00
CA VAL A 41 -3.85 8.22 6.14
C VAL A 41 -5.10 8.07 7.00
N ALA A 42 -5.92 7.05 6.74
CA ALA A 42 -7.12 6.79 7.54
C ALA A 42 -6.82 6.43 9.00
N ALA A 43 -5.72 5.72 9.27
CA ALA A 43 -5.29 5.43 10.62
C ALA A 43 -4.74 6.67 11.34
N ALA A 44 -4.06 7.57 10.62
CA ALA A 44 -3.49 8.81 11.16
C ALA A 44 -4.54 9.91 11.37
N SER A 45 -5.65 9.85 10.63
CA SER A 45 -6.70 10.86 10.64
C SER A 45 -7.42 10.94 12.00
N ALA A 46 -7.71 12.17 12.42
CA ALA A 46 -8.60 12.45 13.54
C ALA A 46 -10.03 12.02 13.22
N GLY A 47 -10.83 11.75 14.24
CA GLY A 47 -12.23 11.39 14.06
C GLY A 47 -12.97 11.28 15.40
N PRO A 48 -14.27 10.93 15.37
CA PRO A 48 -15.03 10.75 16.61
C PRO A 48 -14.36 9.73 17.54
N GLY A 49 -13.92 10.17 18.72
CA GLY A 49 -13.20 9.33 19.68
C GLY A 49 -11.74 9.02 19.33
N ARG A 50 -11.17 9.68 18.32
CA ARG A 50 -9.75 9.59 17.93
C ARG A 50 -9.11 10.99 18.00
N PRO A 51 -8.20 11.24 18.96
CA PRO A 51 -7.50 12.51 19.03
C PRO A 51 -6.66 12.74 17.76
N PRO A 52 -6.38 14.01 17.40
CA PRO A 52 -5.43 14.31 16.34
C PRO A 52 -4.10 13.65 16.64
N ARG A 53 -3.55 12.95 15.64
CA ARG A 53 -2.29 12.24 15.79
C ARG A 53 -1.14 13.13 15.35
N GLY A 54 -0.08 13.16 16.16
CA GLY A 54 1.15 13.87 15.85
C GLY A 54 1.99 13.15 14.78
N VAL A 55 3.06 13.82 14.37
CA VAL A 55 4.04 13.35 13.37
C VAL A 55 4.55 11.94 13.68
N ALA A 56 4.75 11.60 14.96
CA ALA A 56 5.20 10.27 15.39
C ALA A 56 4.31 9.12 14.89
N ALA A 57 2.98 9.32 14.84
CA ALA A 57 2.07 8.29 14.34
C ALA A 57 2.16 8.13 12.82
N GLY A 58 2.34 9.24 12.10
CA GLY A 58 2.61 9.23 10.67
C GLY A 58 3.91 8.50 10.32
N LEU A 59 4.99 8.79 11.06
CA LEU A 59 6.29 8.13 10.91
C LEU A 59 6.19 6.63 11.20
N ALA A 60 5.51 6.23 12.27
CA ALA A 60 5.28 4.81 12.56
C ALA A 60 4.52 4.08 11.44
N GLY A 61 3.61 4.78 10.74
CA GLY A 61 2.93 4.28 9.56
C GLY A 61 3.87 4.14 8.35
N LEU A 62 4.72 5.13 8.09
CA LEU A 62 5.70 5.08 7.01
C LEU A 62 6.74 3.99 7.24
N ASP A 63 7.21 3.83 8.47
CA ASP A 63 8.09 2.73 8.88
C ASP A 63 7.40 1.37 8.69
N ALA A 64 6.10 1.28 8.95
CA ALA A 64 5.31 0.07 8.70
C ALA A 64 5.23 -0.29 7.20
N VAL A 65 5.05 0.71 6.33
CA VAL A 65 5.08 0.54 4.88
C VAL A 65 6.48 0.09 4.45
N ALA A 66 7.52 0.76 4.93
CA ALA A 66 8.93 0.42 4.67
C ALA A 66 9.30 -1.00 5.14
N ALA A 67 8.73 -1.46 6.26
CA ALA A 67 8.95 -2.80 6.80
C ALA A 67 8.51 -3.91 5.83
N GLY A 68 7.63 -3.61 4.86
CA GLY A 68 7.25 -4.56 3.81
C GLY A 68 8.45 -5.05 2.96
N ARG A 69 9.57 -4.29 2.90
CA ARG A 69 10.80 -4.75 2.22
C ARG A 69 11.39 -6.03 2.83
N GLY A 70 11.14 -6.27 4.11
CA GLY A 70 11.64 -7.44 4.84
C GLY A 70 10.67 -8.63 4.88
N PHE A 71 9.49 -8.54 4.25
CA PHE A 71 8.54 -9.64 4.22
C PHE A 71 9.03 -10.75 3.28
N ASP A 72 8.74 -12.00 3.64
CA ASP A 72 8.96 -13.16 2.79
C ASP A 72 7.82 -13.38 1.78
N SER A 73 7.52 -12.33 1.02
CA SER A 73 6.50 -12.32 -0.03
C SER A 73 6.98 -11.45 -1.18
N ASP A 74 7.13 -12.04 -2.36
CA ASP A 74 7.56 -11.31 -3.55
C ASP A 74 6.54 -10.24 -3.95
N LEU A 75 5.25 -10.52 -3.76
CA LEU A 75 4.19 -9.54 -3.96
C LEU A 75 4.38 -8.31 -3.05
N VAL A 76 4.58 -8.51 -1.75
CA VAL A 76 4.75 -7.39 -0.80
C VAL A 76 6.00 -6.58 -1.15
N ARG A 77 7.12 -7.25 -1.43
CA ARG A 77 8.36 -6.57 -1.84
C ARG A 77 8.17 -5.77 -3.14
N ALA A 78 7.47 -6.32 -4.12
CA ALA A 78 7.17 -5.64 -5.38
C ALA A 78 6.28 -4.41 -5.19
N VAL A 79 5.23 -4.51 -4.35
CA VAL A 79 4.35 -3.38 -4.03
C VAL A 79 5.12 -2.26 -3.36
N VAL A 80 5.95 -2.57 -2.36
CA VAL A 80 6.77 -1.55 -1.68
C VAL A 80 7.73 -0.88 -2.66
N SER A 81 8.41 -1.65 -3.50
CA SER A 81 9.29 -1.11 -4.54
C SER A 81 8.55 -0.13 -5.46
N ALA A 82 7.34 -0.49 -5.91
CA ALA A 82 6.52 0.37 -6.76
C ALA A 82 6.01 1.65 -6.06
N ILE A 83 5.68 1.57 -4.76
CA ILE A 83 5.31 2.75 -3.97
C ILE A 83 6.45 3.76 -3.98
N TYR A 84 7.68 3.33 -3.71
CA TYR A 84 8.83 4.23 -3.69
C TYR A 84 9.22 4.73 -5.10
N ALA A 85 9.15 3.89 -6.13
CA ALA A 85 9.41 4.31 -7.51
C ALA A 85 8.41 5.33 -8.05
N ARG A 86 7.15 5.31 -7.57
CA ARG A 86 6.11 6.29 -7.93
C ARG A 86 6.39 7.68 -7.35
N HIS A 87 7.02 7.73 -6.18
CA HIS A 87 7.36 8.98 -5.51
C HIS A 87 8.48 9.77 -6.19
N ASP A 88 9.28 9.13 -7.06
CA ASP A 88 10.32 9.80 -7.84
C ASP A 88 9.76 10.68 -8.99
N GLY A 89 8.43 10.70 -9.24
CA GLY A 89 7.86 11.39 -10.42
C GLY A 89 6.47 12.02 -10.32
N ALA A 90 5.69 11.89 -9.23
CA ALA A 90 4.34 12.49 -9.17
C ALA A 90 3.86 12.80 -7.75
N ALA A 91 3.73 14.10 -7.43
CA ALA A 91 3.27 14.57 -6.12
C ALA A 91 1.74 14.77 -6.00
N GLU A 92 0.94 14.49 -7.02
CA GLU A 92 -0.45 14.99 -7.09
C GLU A 92 -1.58 13.94 -6.97
N ARG A 93 -1.58 13.04 -5.97
CA ARG A 93 -2.74 12.12 -5.82
C ARG A 93 -3.33 11.89 -4.43
N HIS A 94 -2.84 12.53 -3.38
CA HIS A 94 -3.31 12.24 -2.03
C HIS A 94 -4.38 13.18 -1.46
N ASP A 95 -4.98 14.07 -2.27
CA ASP A 95 -5.97 15.05 -1.77
C ASP A 95 -7.40 14.51 -1.60
N ARG A 96 -7.63 13.21 -1.83
CA ARG A 96 -8.90 12.59 -1.42
C ARG A 96 -8.75 12.04 -0.02
N LEU A 97 -9.22 12.82 0.96
CA LEU A 97 -9.71 12.31 2.23
C LEU A 97 -10.45 11.00 1.96
N THR A 98 -9.84 9.89 2.36
CA THR A 98 -10.41 8.57 2.10
C THR A 98 -11.56 8.40 3.08
N ASP A 99 -12.80 8.44 2.58
CA ASP A 99 -13.96 8.03 3.36
C ASP A 99 -13.73 6.58 3.84
N MET A 100 -14.05 6.30 5.10
CA MET A 100 -13.99 4.96 5.68
C MET A 100 -14.74 3.94 4.82
N VAL A 101 -15.89 4.33 4.26
CA VAL A 101 -16.69 3.44 3.39
C VAL A 101 -15.88 3.04 2.14
N ASP A 102 -15.26 4.02 1.49
CA ASP A 102 -14.42 3.81 0.31
C ASP A 102 -13.17 3.01 0.63
N LEU A 103 -12.54 3.24 1.79
CA LEU A 103 -11.40 2.44 2.25
C LEU A 103 -11.78 0.97 2.39
N LEU A 104 -12.87 0.68 3.09
CA LEU A 104 -13.31 -0.70 3.32
C LEU A 104 -13.76 -1.35 2.00
N ALA A 105 -14.35 -0.59 1.08
CA ALA A 105 -14.65 -1.07 -0.27
C ALA A 105 -13.38 -1.42 -1.05
N ALA A 106 -12.35 -0.56 -0.99
CA ALA A 106 -11.05 -0.79 -1.60
C ALA A 106 -10.32 -2.01 -1.01
N CYS A 107 -10.40 -2.22 0.31
CA CYS A 107 -9.88 -3.42 0.96
C CYS A 107 -10.54 -4.67 0.41
N ARG A 108 -11.88 -4.72 0.35
CA ARG A 108 -12.62 -5.88 -0.20
C ARG A 108 -12.33 -6.10 -1.67
N ALA A 109 -12.20 -5.03 -2.46
CA ALA A 109 -11.81 -5.13 -3.87
C ALA A 109 -10.41 -5.74 -4.01
N THR A 110 -9.47 -5.31 -3.17
CA THR A 110 -8.11 -5.84 -3.12
C THR A 110 -8.12 -7.33 -2.78
N VAL A 111 -8.85 -7.75 -1.75
CA VAL A 111 -8.98 -9.18 -1.40
C VAL A 111 -9.53 -10.00 -2.57
N ARG A 112 -10.51 -9.49 -3.32
CA ARG A 112 -11.03 -10.17 -4.52
C ARG A 112 -9.98 -10.30 -5.61
N VAL A 113 -9.16 -9.28 -5.83
CA VAL A 113 -8.05 -9.32 -6.81
C VAL A 113 -7.00 -10.34 -6.38
N LEU A 114 -6.57 -10.30 -5.12
CA LEU A 114 -5.59 -11.23 -4.56
C LEU A 114 -6.06 -12.67 -4.67
N ARG A 115 -7.29 -12.98 -4.28
CA ARG A 115 -7.88 -14.32 -4.39
C ARG A 115 -7.93 -14.85 -5.83
N ARG A 116 -7.98 -13.98 -6.84
CA ARG A 116 -8.04 -14.36 -8.25
C ARG A 116 -6.67 -14.51 -8.89
N ARG A 117 -5.64 -13.83 -8.38
CA ARG A 117 -4.37 -13.62 -9.10
C ARG A 117 -3.13 -14.04 -8.32
N ALA A 118 -3.14 -13.94 -6.99
CA ALA A 118 -2.01 -14.28 -6.14
C ALA A 118 -2.16 -15.71 -5.60
N ASP A 119 -1.05 -16.35 -5.29
CA ASP A 119 -1.10 -17.56 -4.48
C ASP A 119 -1.60 -17.24 -3.05
N PRO A 120 -2.10 -18.24 -2.31
CA PRO A 120 -2.66 -18.01 -0.98
C PRO A 120 -1.69 -17.41 0.04
N ALA A 121 -0.38 -17.70 -0.07
CA ALA A 121 0.63 -17.23 0.87
C ALA A 121 0.92 -15.73 0.63
N ASP A 122 1.15 -15.33 -0.62
CA ASP A 122 1.33 -13.92 -0.98
C ASP A 122 0.07 -13.09 -0.67
N SER A 123 -1.10 -13.64 -0.94
CA SER A 123 -2.38 -13.00 -0.58
C SER A 123 -2.51 -12.79 0.93
N ALA A 124 -2.14 -13.77 1.75
CA ALA A 124 -2.17 -13.64 3.21
C ALA A 124 -1.13 -12.63 3.71
N ALA A 125 0.10 -12.72 3.21
CA ALA A 125 1.21 -11.83 3.58
C ALA A 125 0.88 -10.37 3.27
N TYR A 126 0.33 -10.09 2.08
CA TYR A 126 -0.09 -8.74 1.72
C TYR A 126 -1.17 -8.19 2.66
N ARG A 127 -2.22 -8.98 2.96
CA ARG A 127 -3.33 -8.53 3.81
C ARG A 127 -2.86 -8.25 5.24
N GLN A 128 -2.03 -9.14 5.80
CA GLN A 128 -1.42 -8.96 7.12
C GLN A 128 -0.50 -7.74 7.16
N TRP A 129 0.32 -7.55 6.11
CA TRP A 129 1.19 -6.39 6.01
C TRP A 129 0.39 -5.08 6.03
N VAL A 130 -0.69 -4.99 5.23
CA VAL A 130 -1.58 -3.82 5.20
C VAL A 130 -2.25 -3.56 6.55
N GLU A 131 -2.77 -4.58 7.24
CA GLU A 131 -3.31 -4.42 8.60
C GLU A 131 -2.23 -3.91 9.57
N SER A 132 -0.99 -4.43 9.44
CA SER A 132 0.13 -4.04 10.30
C SER A 132 0.49 -2.56 10.18
N VAL A 133 0.23 -1.91 9.04
CA VAL A 133 0.40 -0.47 8.85
C VAL A 133 -0.54 0.30 9.78
N ALA A 134 -1.84 0.02 9.70
CA ALA A 134 -2.83 0.61 10.60
C ALA A 134 -2.53 0.32 12.07
N ALA A 135 -2.15 -0.92 12.39
CA ALA A 135 -1.89 -1.35 13.77
C ALA A 135 -0.68 -0.63 14.39
N ARG A 136 0.36 -0.28 13.60
CA ARG A 136 1.49 0.51 14.11
C ARG A 136 1.09 1.97 14.36
N VAL A 137 0.35 2.59 13.44
CA VAL A 137 -0.17 3.96 13.64
C VAL A 137 -1.07 4.06 14.88
N CYS A 138 -1.96 3.09 15.06
CA CYS A 138 -2.90 3.08 16.19
C CYS A 138 -2.25 2.80 17.56
N ARG A 139 -1.03 2.26 17.59
CA ARG A 139 -0.30 1.94 18.84
C ARG A 139 0.53 3.11 19.36
N VAL A 140 0.75 4.15 18.57
CA VAL A 140 1.54 5.32 19.01
C VAL A 140 0.74 6.14 20.03
N GLY A 141 1.34 6.40 21.20
CA GLY A 141 0.73 7.10 22.34
C GLY A 141 0.40 6.14 23.49
N ASP A 142 -0.61 6.48 24.29
CA ASP A 142 -1.05 5.71 25.48
C ASP A 142 -1.80 4.40 25.14
N GLY A 143 -1.53 3.81 23.98
CA GLY A 143 -2.17 2.60 23.47
C GLY A 143 -3.41 2.84 22.59
N ALA A 144 -3.88 1.77 21.95
CA ALA A 144 -5.01 1.85 21.02
C ALA A 144 -6.33 2.16 21.75
N SER A 145 -6.94 3.30 21.39
CA SER A 145 -8.23 3.73 21.91
C SER A 145 -9.37 2.75 21.51
N PRO A 146 -10.54 2.79 22.16
CA PRO A 146 -11.69 1.99 21.72
C PRO A 146 -12.09 2.25 20.27
N ALA A 147 -11.93 3.49 19.79
CA ALA A 147 -12.17 3.83 18.39
C ALA A 147 -11.11 3.21 17.46
N ASP A 148 -9.86 3.09 17.91
CA ASP A 148 -8.81 2.39 17.17
C ASP A 148 -9.06 0.91 17.03
N ARG A 149 -9.51 0.26 18.10
CA ARG A 149 -9.87 -1.16 18.05
C ARG A 149 -11.00 -1.41 17.06
N ARG A 150 -12.07 -0.60 17.12
CA ARG A 150 -13.17 -0.70 16.14
C ARG A 150 -12.72 -0.48 14.71
N PHE A 151 -11.79 0.45 14.47
CA PHE A 151 -11.21 0.65 13.15
C PHE A 151 -10.42 -0.58 12.68
N LEU A 152 -9.54 -1.11 13.53
CA LEU A 152 -8.75 -2.29 13.22
C LEU A 152 -9.63 -3.53 13.00
N ASP A 153 -10.71 -3.68 13.78
CA ASP A 153 -11.67 -4.78 13.61
C ASP A 153 -12.38 -4.69 12.26
N ARG A 154 -12.85 -3.50 11.87
CA ARG A 154 -13.47 -3.26 10.55
C ARG A 154 -12.49 -3.48 9.40
N LEU A 155 -11.26 -3.00 9.56
CA LEU A 155 -10.19 -3.20 8.59
C LEU A 155 -9.86 -4.68 8.43
N GLY A 156 -9.68 -5.40 9.54
CA GLY A 156 -9.44 -6.85 9.56
C GLY A 156 -10.55 -7.64 8.89
N GLY A 157 -11.82 -7.29 9.14
CA GLY A 157 -12.96 -7.90 8.45
C GLY A 157 -13.00 -7.59 6.95
N ALA A 158 -12.65 -6.36 6.53
CA ALA A 158 -12.60 -6.01 5.11
C ALA A 158 -11.39 -6.62 4.37
N LEU A 159 -10.31 -6.91 5.10
CA LEU A 159 -9.14 -7.66 4.63
C LEU A 159 -9.29 -9.17 4.80
N ASP A 160 -10.43 -9.67 5.31
CA ASP A 160 -10.69 -11.10 5.47
C ASP A 160 -9.63 -11.80 6.35
N LEU A 161 -9.20 -11.13 7.42
CA LEU A 161 -8.24 -11.62 8.41
C LEU A 161 -8.93 -12.12 9.70
N ARG A 162 -10.26 -11.98 9.78
CA ARG A 162 -11.08 -12.30 10.95
C ARG A 162 -12.39 -12.93 10.53
#